data_AF-A0A7G2F8A7-F1
#
_entry.id   AF-A0A7G2F8A7-F1
#
_cell.length_a   1.000
_cell.length_b   1.000
_cell.length_c   1.000
_cell.angle_alpha   90.00
_cell.angle_beta   90.00
_cell.angle_gamma   90.00
#
_symmetry.space_group_name_H-M   'P 1'
#
loop_
_entity.id
_entity.type
_entity.pdbx_description
1 polymer ?
#
loop_
_entity_poly.entity_id
_entity_poly.type
_entity_poly.pdbx_seq_one_letter_code
_entity_poly.pdbx_strand_id
1 'polypeptide(L)'
;MGLDVLYDKRGCGYRTIQLVNYGWKLLIIWSEWIMILDGYSLIRSQEKEIWCAVIRLEERMSYFGPQIWGEVESCNVVVPSVPKSYQLSSCQCVSV
;
A
#
# COMPACT_ATOMS: atom_id res chain seq x y z
N MET A 1 5.16 -5.94 18.46
CA MET A 1 6.14 -4.95 17.98
C MET A 1 6.52 -5.36 16.57
N GLY A 2 6.23 -4.54 15.55
CA GLY A 2 6.59 -4.89 14.16
C GLY A 2 5.86 -4.11 13.08
N LEU A 3 4.58 -3.78 13.27
CA LEU A 3 3.80 -3.02 12.29
C LEU A 3 4.07 -1.51 12.37
N ASP A 4 4.31 -1.01 13.59
CA ASP A 4 4.74 0.35 13.91
C ASP A 4 6.05 0.72 13.21
N VAL A 5 6.99 -0.23 13.14
CA VAL A 5 8.28 -0.05 12.44
C VAL A 5 8.08 0.11 10.93
N LEU A 6 7.10 -0.57 10.34
CA LEU A 6 6.75 -0.41 8.92
C LEU A 6 6.12 0.96 8.63
N TYR A 7 5.36 1.51 9.58
CA TYR A 7 4.81 2.87 9.50
C TYR A 7 5.89 3.95 9.53
N ASP A 8 7.00 3.72 10.23
CA ASP A 8 8.14 4.64 10.29
C ASP A 8 9.08 4.50 9.08
N LYS A 9 9.11 3.33 8.44
CA LYS A 9 9.95 3.03 7.27
C LYS A 9 9.32 3.41 5.93
N ARG A 10 8.28 4.26 5.92
CA ARG A 10 7.63 4.73 4.68
C ARG A 10 8.69 5.21 3.69
N GLY A 11 8.75 4.56 2.53
CA GLY A 11 9.66 4.94 1.46
C GLY A 11 9.41 6.39 1.03
N CYS A 12 10.48 7.19 1.00
CA CYS A 12 10.46 8.56 0.49
C CYS A 12 9.91 8.58 -0.94
N GLY A 13 8.64 8.95 -1.12
CA GLY A 13 8.04 9.16 -2.45
C GLY A 13 6.54 8.90 -2.56
N TYR A 14 5.98 7.96 -1.78
CA TYR A 14 4.56 7.59 -1.87
C TYR A 14 3.76 8.31 -0.79
N ARG A 15 2.91 9.25 -1.23
CA ARG A 15 2.43 10.35 -0.38
C ARG A 15 1.42 9.95 0.71
N THR A 16 0.84 8.75 0.63
CA THR A 16 0.02 8.16 1.71
C THR A 16 0.07 6.65 1.62
N ILE A 17 0.60 5.96 2.65
CA ILE A 17 0.56 4.51 2.80
C ILE A 17 -0.20 4.20 4.09
N GLN A 18 -1.17 3.29 4.04
CA GLN A 18 -1.88 2.75 5.20
C GLN A 18 -1.74 1.24 5.26
N LEU A 19 -1.48 0.73 6.47
CA LEU A 19 -1.24 -0.69 6.73
C LEU A 19 -2.35 -1.23 7.63
N VAL A 20 -2.99 -2.32 7.23
CA VAL A 20 -3.98 -2.99 8.09
C VAL A 20 -3.67 -4.47 8.21
N ASN A 21 -3.73 -4.98 9.45
CA ASN A 21 -3.57 -6.40 9.73
C ASN A 21 -4.95 -7.06 9.74
N TYR A 22 -5.16 -8.04 8.85
CA TYR A 22 -6.39 -8.80 8.70
C TYR A 22 -6.08 -10.28 8.59
N GLY A 23 -6.34 -11.04 9.67
CA GLY A 23 -6.30 -12.51 9.64
C GLY A 23 -5.01 -13.08 9.02
N TRP A 24 -3.85 -12.70 9.56
CA TRP A 24 -2.52 -13.09 9.04
C TRP A 24 -2.16 -12.53 7.67
N LYS A 25 -2.94 -11.57 7.17
CA LYS A 25 -2.62 -10.78 5.98
C LYS A 25 -2.36 -9.33 6.36
N LEU A 26 -1.48 -8.71 5.60
CA LEU A 26 -1.16 -7.30 5.63
C LEU A 26 -1.73 -6.66 4.37
N LEU A 27 -2.64 -5.71 4.54
CA LEU A 27 -3.11 -4.86 3.45
C LEU A 27 -2.28 -3.57 3.45
N ILE A 28 -1.77 -3.21 2.27
CA ILE A 28 -1.10 -1.94 2.02
C ILE A 28 -1.94 -1.17 1.02
N ILE A 29 -2.43 0.00 1.42
CA ILE A 29 -3.18 0.90 0.54
C ILE A 29 -2.36 2.17 0.32
N TRP A 30 -2.20 2.58 -0.93
CA TRP A 30 -1.55 3.84 -1.27
C TRP A 30 -2.24 4.56 -2.42
N SER A 31 -1.96 5.86 -2.54
CA SER A 31 -2.40 6.66 -3.69
C SER A 31 -1.22 6.99 -4.61
N GLU A 32 -1.38 6.80 -5.90
CA GLU A 32 -0.37 7.08 -6.93
C GLU A 32 -0.89 8.09 -7.95
N TRP A 33 -0.01 8.96 -8.45
CA TRP A 33 -0.40 9.95 -9.45
C TRP A 33 -0.49 9.31 -10.83
N ILE A 34 -1.58 9.59 -11.53
CA ILE A 34 -1.66 9.25 -12.95
C ILE A 34 -0.74 10.21 -13.70
N MET A 35 0.22 9.68 -14.46
CA MET A 35 1.11 10.48 -15.30
C MET A 35 0.50 10.61 -16.69
N ILE A 36 0.37 11.85 -17.18
CA ILE A 36 -0.17 12.15 -18.51
C ILE A 36 0.91 12.83 -19.36
N LEU A 37 0.87 12.56 -20.66
CA LEU A 37 1.75 13.21 -21.63
C LEU A 37 1.15 14.56 -22.03
N ASP A 38 1.88 15.64 -21.80
CA ASP A 38 1.54 16.98 -22.25
C ASP A 38 2.67 17.49 -23.17
N GLY A 39 2.43 17.38 -24.48
CA GLY A 39 3.46 17.57 -25.51
C GLY A 39 4.60 16.54 -25.36
N TYR A 40 5.80 17.03 -25.02
CA TYR A 40 7.00 16.19 -24.80
C TYR A 40 7.32 15.96 -23.31
N SER A 41 6.44 16.40 -22.40
CA SER A 41 6.67 16.30 -20.95
C SER A 41 5.68 15.34 -20.29
N LEU A 42 6.14 14.59 -19.29
CA LEU A 42 5.29 13.81 -18.41
C LEU A 42 4.91 14.65 -17.19
N ILE A 43 3.62 14.95 -17.04
CA ILE A 43 3.09 15.74 -15.93
C ILE A 43 2.14 14.90 -15.08
N ARG A 44 1.95 15.31 -13.82
CA ARG A 44 0.96 14.68 -12.92
C ARG A 44 -0.44 15.14 -13.31
N SER A 45 -1.34 14.18 -13.50
CA SER A 45 -2.77 14.44 -13.65
C SER A 45 -3.36 15.12 -12.41
N GLN A 46 -4.53 15.72 -12.60
CA GLN A 46 -5.39 16.13 -11.49
C GLN A 46 -6.07 14.94 -10.81
N GLU A 47 -5.82 13.72 -11.29
CA GLU A 47 -6.35 12.48 -10.77
C GLU A 47 -5.25 11.59 -10.18
N LYS A 48 -5.66 10.69 -9.30
CA LYS A 48 -4.82 9.66 -8.69
C LYS A 48 -5.53 8.32 -8.76
N GLU A 49 -4.75 7.27 -8.72
CA GLU A 49 -5.22 5.91 -8.48
C GLU A 49 -5.04 5.55 -7.02
N ILE A 50 -5.96 4.76 -6.49
CA ILE A 50 -5.79 4.08 -5.20
C ILE A 50 -5.44 2.63 -5.49
N TRP A 51 -4.28 2.23 -5.00
CA TRP A 51 -3.74 0.89 -5.11
C TRP A 51 -3.91 0.15 -3.79
N CYS A 52 -4.08 -1.17 -3.89
CA CYS A 52 -4.10 -2.06 -2.76
C CYS A 52 -3.23 -3.29 -3.05
N ALA A 53 -2.34 -3.61 -2.11
CA ALA A 53 -1.63 -4.87 -2.08
C ALA A 53 -2.11 -5.69 -0.88
N VAL A 54 -2.38 -6.97 -1.11
CA VAL A 54 -2.69 -7.95 -0.07
C VAL A 54 -1.51 -8.88 0.06
N ILE A 55 -0.91 -8.91 1.24
CA ILE A 55 0.30 -9.69 1.53
C ILE A 55 -0.05 -10.72 2.59
N ARG A 56 0.05 -12.02 2.28
CA ARG A 56 -0.05 -13.05 3.30
C ARG A 56 1.25 -13.12 4.08
N LEU A 57 1.15 -13.06 5.40
CA LEU A 57 2.28 -13.20 6.30
C LEU A 57 2.42 -14.66 6.71
N GLU A 58 3.64 -15.18 6.61
CA GLU A 58 3.99 -16.53 7.03
C GLU A 58 5.16 -16.45 7.99
N GLU A 59 5.01 -17.08 9.15
CA GLU A 59 6.13 -17.29 10.06
C GLU A 59 6.91 -18.51 9.60
N ARG A 60 8.21 -18.31 9.35
CA ARG A 60 9.13 -19.38 8.94
C ARG A 60 10.23 -19.51 9.97
N MET A 61 10.44 -20.74 10.41
CA MET A 61 11.59 -21.06 11.26
C MET A 61 12.84 -21.05 10.37
N SER A 62 13.81 -20.20 10.71
CA SER A 62 15.11 -20.16 10.06
C SER A 62 16.21 -20.51 11.06
N TYR A 63 17.41 -20.82 10.57
CA TYR A 63 18.59 -21.06 11.40
C TYR A 63 18.92 -19.88 12.33
N PHE A 64 18.49 -18.67 11.97
CA PHE A 64 18.69 -17.44 12.75
C PHE A 64 17.51 -17.08 13.67
N GLY A 65 16.53 -17.98 13.84
CA GLY A 65 15.31 -17.74 14.61
C GLY A 65 14.06 -17.54 13.75
N PRO A 66 12.90 -17.25 14.38
CA PRO A 66 11.64 -17.03 13.68
C PRO A 66 11.73 -15.77 12.80
N GLN A 67 11.37 -15.91 11.53
CA GLN A 67 11.30 -14.82 10.56
C GLN A 67 9.89 -14.72 9.98
N ILE A 68 9.40 -13.50 9.81
CA ILE A 68 8.12 -13.26 9.14
C ILE A 68 8.42 -12.94 7.67
N TRP A 69 7.86 -13.76 6.79
CA TRP A 69 7.90 -13.57 5.34
C TRP A 69 6.55 -13.06 4.86
N GLY A 70 6.55 -12.29 3.77
CA GLY A 70 5.33 -11.82 3.13
C GLY A 70 5.26 -12.31 1.68
N GLU A 71 4.17 -12.98 1.31
CA GLU A 71 3.84 -13.28 -0.07
C GLU A 71 2.78 -12.29 -0.59
N VAL A 72 3.05 -11.61 -1.70
CA VAL A 72 2.08 -10.71 -2.33
C VAL A 72 1.02 -11.56 -3.05
N GLU A 73 -0.16 -11.69 -2.46
CA GLU A 73 -1.28 -12.43 -3.06
C GLU A 73 -1.97 -11.62 -4.16
N SER A 74 -2.02 -10.29 -4.00
CA SER A 74 -2.55 -9.40 -5.04
C SER A 74 -1.96 -7.99 -4.91
N CYS A 75 -1.90 -7.28 -6.02
CA CYS A 75 -1.47 -5.89 -6.10
C CYS A 75 -2.17 -5.23 -7.30
N ASN A 76 -3.23 -4.48 -7.05
CA ASN A 76 -4.07 -3.93 -8.11
C ASN A 76 -4.59 -2.53 -7.74
N VAL A 77 -5.01 -1.79 -8.77
CA VAL A 77 -5.81 -0.57 -8.61
C VAL A 77 -7.20 -0.94 -8.10
N VAL A 78 -7.59 -0.42 -6.94
CA VAL A 78 -8.93 -0.61 -6.36
C VAL A 78 -9.86 0.56 -6.66
N VAL A 79 -9.31 1.76 -6.86
CA VAL A 79 -10.06 2.93 -7.34
C VAL A 79 -9.25 3.60 -8.45
N PRO A 80 -9.74 3.61 -9.71
CA PRO A 80 -8.96 4.03 -10.86
C PRO A 80 -8.82 5.54 -11.00
N SER A 81 -9.73 6.33 -10.44
CA SER A 81 -9.62 7.77 -10.50
C SER A 81 -10.25 8.41 -9.27
N VAL A 82 -9.43 9.14 -8.52
CA VAL A 82 -9.88 10.05 -7.47
C VAL A 82 -9.29 11.43 -7.70
N PRO A 83 -10.00 12.51 -7.32
CA PRO A 83 -9.47 13.86 -7.43
C PRO A 83 -8.14 14.01 -6.68
N LYS A 84 -7.28 14.92 -7.15
CA LYS A 84 -6.01 15.27 -6.52
C LYS A 84 -6.13 15.64 -5.03
N SER A 85 -7.26 16.23 -4.65
CA SER A 85 -7.56 16.60 -3.26
C SER A 85 -7.90 15.40 -2.36
N TYR A 86 -8.16 14.22 -2.93
CA TYR A 86 -8.45 13.01 -2.17
C TYR A 86 -7.23 12.61 -1.32
N GLN A 87 -7.52 12.32 -0.05
CA GLN A 87 -6.56 11.88 0.95
C GLN A 87 -7.09 10.61 1.63
N LEU A 88 -6.23 9.60 1.75
CA LEU A 88 -6.53 8.41 2.54
C LEU A 88 -6.44 8.79 4.02
N SER A 89 -7.56 8.74 4.74
CA SER A 89 -7.67 9.14 6.15
C SER A 89 -7.37 7.98 7.09
N SER A 90 -8.10 6.88 6.96
CA SER A 90 -7.93 5.65 7.73
C SER A 90 -8.41 4.44 6.95
N CYS A 91 -7.81 3.28 7.19
CA CYS A 91 -8.25 2.01 6.66
C CYS A 91 -8.62 1.11 7.83
N GLN A 92 -9.78 0.47 7.75
CA GLN A 92 -10.29 -0.45 8.75
C GLN A 92 -10.61 -1.76 8.06
N CYS A 93 -10.12 -2.86 8.63
CA CYS A 93 -10.54 -4.19 8.20
C CYS A 93 -11.74 -4.61 9.04
N VAL A 94 -12.86 -4.86 8.37
CA VAL A 94 -14.08 -5.37 8.98
C VAL A 94 -14.18 -6.84 8.57
N SER A 95 -14.25 -7.75 9.56
CA SER A 95 -14.62 -9.14 9.29
C SER A 95 -16.13 -9.20 9.13
N VAL A 96 -16.61 -9.70 8.01
CA VAL A 96 -18.04 -10.00 7.77
C VAL A 96 -18.36 -11.39 8.30
#